data_AF-A0A9W6BVM0-F1
#
_entry.id   AF-A0A9W6BVM0-F1
#
_cell.length_a   1.000
_cell.length_b   1.000
_cell.length_c   1.000
_cell.angle_alpha   90.00
_cell.angle_beta   90.00
_cell.angle_gamma   90.00
#
_symmetry.space_group_name_H-M   'P 1'
#
loop_
_entity.id
_entity.type
_entity.pdbx_description
1 polymer ?
#
loop_
_entity_poly.entity_id
_entity_poly.type
_entity_poly.pdbx_seq_one_letter_code
_entity_poly.pdbx_strand_id
1 'polypeptide(L)'
;MVQDVSLDSAMRRLKQHVYKNRIRVKEFLMDFDKLNSGYVFPNHFLSALSMAGIDRYLSAKELEIICETFKVKRDATLVMVDTRSFLHELELVFTIPHLEKDPLVDVPAEPSELLDKTRYLKSSRILPDPEQETYVMGLLDRLSETTLKRGQPVKAFFDDAAQDDHSAKLFGHVTVPQFRQVLTTKLDWVVSDAEVALLVAKFRHEDKPEFVNYIAFSCTVDPPDR
;
A
#
# COMPACT_ATOMS: atom_id res chain seq x y z
N MET A 1 0.19 18.79 -6.04
CA MET A 1 0.67 18.83 -4.63
C MET A 1 1.50 17.57 -4.42
N VAL A 2 2.82 17.70 -4.31
CA VAL A 2 3.69 16.57 -3.96
C VAL A 2 3.41 16.29 -2.49
N GLN A 3 2.91 15.09 -2.17
CA GLN A 3 2.78 14.66 -0.78
C GLN A 3 4.17 14.77 -0.13
N ASP A 4 4.27 15.52 0.96
CA ASP A 4 5.51 15.59 1.72
C ASP A 4 5.79 14.18 2.26
N VAL A 5 6.90 13.59 1.82
CA VAL A 5 7.28 12.23 2.19
C VAL A 5 7.92 12.32 3.57
N SER A 6 7.33 11.68 4.58
CA SER A 6 7.90 11.61 5.92
C SER A 6 8.67 10.31 6.13
N LEU A 7 9.58 10.31 7.11
CA LEU A 7 10.28 9.09 7.52
C LEU A 7 9.29 7.99 7.93
N ASP A 8 8.27 8.34 8.72
CA ASP A 8 7.28 7.38 9.20
C ASP A 8 6.49 6.74 8.06
N SER A 9 6.11 7.52 7.04
CA SER A 9 5.41 6.97 5.87
C SER A 9 6.34 6.07 5.04
N ALA A 10 7.58 6.48 4.82
CA ALA A 10 8.58 5.71 4.09
C ALA A 10 8.92 4.38 4.82
N MET A 11 9.20 4.44 6.12
CA MET A 11 9.48 3.25 6.94
C MET A 11 8.27 2.33 7.04
N ARG A 12 7.06 2.86 7.16
CA ARG A 12 5.83 2.05 7.14
C ARG A 12 5.69 1.28 5.81
N ARG A 13 5.86 1.95 4.68
CA ARG A 13 5.79 1.32 3.34
C ARG A 13 6.91 0.29 3.15
N LEU A 14 8.12 0.58 3.62
CA LEU A 14 9.23 -0.38 3.61
C LEU A 14 8.91 -1.62 4.45
N LYS A 15 8.50 -1.46 5.71
CA LYS A 15 8.13 -2.55 6.63
C LYS A 15 7.00 -3.41 6.03
N GLN A 16 5.98 -2.78 5.45
CA GLN A 16 4.90 -3.48 4.74
C GLN A 16 5.43 -4.34 3.59
N HIS A 17 6.29 -3.78 2.73
CA HIS A 17 6.82 -4.48 1.57
C HIS A 17 7.70 -5.67 1.96
N VAL A 18 8.62 -5.45 2.90
CA VAL A 18 9.55 -6.46 3.39
C VAL A 18 8.80 -7.59 4.09
N TYR A 19 7.79 -7.27 4.91
CA TYR A 19 6.98 -8.28 5.59
C TYR A 19 6.16 -9.13 4.62
N LYS A 20 5.45 -8.49 3.66
CA LYS A 20 4.60 -9.19 2.67
C LYS A 20 5.41 -10.11 1.76
N ASN A 21 6.61 -9.69 1.35
CA ASN A 21 7.46 -10.45 0.43
C ASN A 21 8.53 -11.30 1.13
N ARG A 22 8.58 -11.28 2.48
CA ARG A 22 9.56 -12.01 3.31
C ARG A 22 11.02 -11.75 2.88
N ILE A 23 11.34 -10.49 2.58
CA ILE A 23 12.66 -10.10 2.05
C ILE A 23 13.69 -10.08 3.18
N ARG A 24 14.82 -10.76 2.98
CA ARG A 24 15.94 -10.79 3.93
C ARG A 24 16.94 -9.67 3.64
N VAL A 25 16.56 -8.43 3.96
CA VAL A 25 17.36 -7.22 3.62
C VAL A 25 18.80 -7.29 4.13
N LYS A 26 19.02 -7.92 5.30
CA LYS A 26 20.36 -8.13 5.86
C LYS A 26 21.30 -8.86 4.90
N GLU A 27 20.83 -9.85 4.15
CA GLU A 27 21.67 -10.62 3.21
C GLU A 27 22.30 -9.72 2.14
N PHE A 28 21.56 -8.74 1.65
CA PHE A 28 22.05 -7.78 0.65
C PHE A 28 23.00 -6.73 1.23
N LEU A 29 22.92 -6.43 2.53
CA LEU A 29 23.81 -5.48 3.19
C LEU A 29 25.14 -6.11 3.62
N MET A 30 25.15 -7.40 3.97
CA MET A 30 26.35 -8.10 4.44
C MET A 30 27.50 -8.08 3.41
N ASP A 31 27.19 -8.15 2.12
CA ASP A 31 28.20 -8.09 1.06
C ASP A 31 29.01 -6.78 1.03
N PHE A 32 28.40 -5.70 1.54
CA PHE A 32 29.01 -4.36 1.62
C PHE A 32 29.68 -4.07 2.97
N ASP A 33 29.49 -4.92 3.98
CA ASP A 33 30.10 -4.80 5.32
C ASP A 33 30.91 -6.06 5.68
N LYS A 34 31.96 -6.32 4.90
CA LYS A 34 32.83 -7.52 5.06
C LYS A 34 33.49 -7.65 6.43
N LEU A 35 33.65 -6.54 7.14
CA LEU A 35 34.23 -6.50 8.48
C LEU A 35 33.17 -6.64 9.59
N ASN A 36 31.89 -6.81 9.24
CA ASN A 36 30.76 -6.87 10.17
C ASN A 36 30.76 -5.69 11.16
N SER A 37 31.17 -4.52 10.66
CA SER A 37 31.31 -3.30 11.45
C SER A 37 29.96 -2.71 11.86
N GLY A 38 28.90 -3.01 11.10
CA GLY A 38 27.57 -2.42 11.20
C GLY A 38 27.34 -1.20 10.31
N TYR A 39 28.32 -0.79 9.49
CA TYR A 39 28.27 0.47 8.76
C TYR A 39 28.65 0.28 7.30
N VAL A 40 27.87 0.90 6.41
CA VAL A 40 28.11 0.87 4.96
C VAL A 40 28.10 2.28 4.40
N PHE A 41 28.72 2.47 3.24
CA PHE A 41 28.62 3.76 2.54
C PHE A 41 27.18 4.01 2.05
N PRO A 42 26.71 5.27 1.98
CA PRO A 42 25.35 5.58 1.55
C PRO A 42 24.97 5.03 0.17
N ASN A 43 25.91 5.04 -0.78
CA ASN A 43 25.71 4.44 -2.10
C ASN A 43 25.53 2.92 -2.02
N HIS A 44 26.34 2.22 -1.22
CA HIS A 44 26.22 0.78 -0.99
C HIS A 44 24.90 0.42 -0.30
N PHE A 45 24.44 1.25 0.65
CA PHE A 45 23.13 1.08 1.27
C PHE A 45 22.01 1.11 0.22
N LEU A 46 21.97 2.15 -0.61
CA LEU A 46 20.98 2.27 -1.68
C LEU A 46 21.10 1.15 -2.71
N SER A 47 22.31 0.74 -3.07
CA SER A 47 22.54 -0.41 -3.95
C SER A 47 22.01 -1.72 -3.36
N ALA A 48 22.22 -1.97 -2.07
CA ALA A 48 21.68 -3.14 -1.39
C ALA A 48 20.14 -3.16 -1.40
N LEU A 49 19.49 -2.02 -1.20
CA LEU A 49 18.03 -1.91 -1.28
C LEU A 49 17.51 -2.15 -2.71
N SER A 50 18.23 -1.66 -3.73
CA SER A 50 17.91 -1.94 -5.13
C SER A 50 18.10 -3.43 -5.49
N MET A 51 19.18 -4.07 -5.00
CA MET A 51 19.40 -5.51 -5.15
C MET A 51 18.28 -6.35 -4.50
N ALA A 52 17.73 -5.86 -3.38
CA ALA A 52 16.58 -6.45 -2.72
C ALA A 52 15.24 -6.19 -3.45
N GLY A 53 15.24 -5.43 -4.56
CA GLY A 53 14.07 -5.09 -5.38
C GLY A 53 13.15 -4.03 -4.76
N ILE A 54 13.60 -3.32 -3.73
CA ILE A 54 12.80 -2.38 -2.94
C ILE A 54 12.53 -1.08 -3.71
N ASP A 55 13.45 -0.70 -4.61
CA ASP A 55 13.37 0.47 -5.49
C ASP A 55 12.21 0.43 -6.50
N ARG A 56 11.60 -0.74 -6.71
CA ARG A 56 10.37 -0.89 -7.51
C ARG A 56 9.10 -0.53 -6.76
N TYR A 57 9.17 -0.44 -5.42
CA TYR A 57 8.01 -0.19 -4.55
C TYR A 57 8.11 1.15 -3.83
N LEU A 58 9.29 1.51 -3.35
CA LEU A 58 9.57 2.81 -2.74
C LEU A 58 10.11 3.77 -3.79
N SER A 59 9.68 5.02 -3.72
CA SER A 59 10.21 6.10 -4.54
C SER A 59 11.65 6.43 -4.14
N ALA A 60 12.41 7.02 -5.06
CA ALA A 60 13.76 7.50 -4.80
C ALA A 60 13.80 8.47 -3.60
N LYS A 61 12.77 9.29 -3.42
CA LYS A 61 12.70 10.24 -2.30
C LYS A 61 12.54 9.56 -0.95
N GLU A 62 11.75 8.49 -0.88
CA GLU A 62 11.59 7.69 0.33
C GLU A 62 12.89 6.99 0.72
N LEU A 63 13.57 6.38 -0.26
CA LEU A 63 14.86 5.74 -0.05
C LEU A 63 15.93 6.73 0.41
N GLU A 64 15.94 7.93 -0.19
CA GLU A 64 16.83 9.01 0.23
C GLU A 64 16.57 9.42 1.68
N ILE A 65 15.33 9.66 2.07
CA ILE A 65 14.98 10.04 3.46
C ILE A 65 15.39 8.96 4.46
N ILE A 66 15.14 7.68 4.14
CA ILE A 66 15.58 6.56 4.97
C ILE A 66 17.11 6.56 5.09
N CYS A 67 17.82 6.70 3.96
CA CYS A 67 19.27 6.76 3.95
C CYS A 67 19.81 7.92 4.80
N GLU A 68 19.30 9.14 4.61
CA GLU A 68 19.70 10.32 5.38
C GLU A 68 19.46 10.15 6.89
N THR A 69 18.34 9.53 7.28
CA THR A 69 17.99 9.32 8.68
C THR A 69 18.99 8.42 9.40
N PHE A 70 19.43 7.36 8.75
CA PHE A 70 20.38 6.40 9.33
C PHE A 70 21.85 6.78 9.06
N LYS A 71 22.12 7.94 8.45
CA LYS A 71 23.49 8.43 8.31
C LYS A 71 24.06 8.86 9.65
N VAL A 72 25.33 8.51 9.84
CA VAL A 72 26.14 8.87 10.99
C VAL A 72 27.50 9.37 10.53
N LYS A 73 28.03 10.37 11.24
CA LYS A 73 29.42 10.83 11.07
C LYS A 73 30.33 9.91 11.88
N ARG A 74 31.17 9.12 11.20
CA ARG A 74 32.19 8.27 11.82
C ARG A 74 33.45 9.04 12.16
N ASP A 75 33.76 10.05 11.33
CA ASP A 75 34.86 10.99 11.51
C ASP A 75 34.46 12.36 10.91
N ALA A 76 35.33 13.38 11.01
CA ALA A 76 35.09 14.73 10.52
C ALA A 76 34.67 14.79 9.04
N THR A 77 35.20 13.88 8.21
CA THR A 77 34.92 13.83 6.77
C THR A 77 34.17 12.57 6.34
N LEU A 78 34.07 11.56 7.20
CA LEU A 78 33.52 10.25 6.85
C LEU A 78 32.08 10.09 7.35
N VAL A 79 31.14 10.02 6.41
CA VAL A 79 29.73 9.74 6.65
C VAL A 79 29.40 8.33 6.16
N MET A 80 28.76 7.54 7.01
CA MET A 80 28.31 6.18 6.70
C MET A 80 26.87 6.00 7.17
N VAL A 81 26.23 4.90 6.80
CA VAL A 81 24.88 4.53 7.26
C VAL A 81 25.01 3.45 8.33
N ASP A 82 24.37 3.66 9.47
CA ASP A 82 24.24 2.64 10.53
C ASP A 82 23.19 1.60 10.13
N THR A 83 23.66 0.49 9.59
CA THR A 83 22.80 -0.60 9.14
C THR A 83 22.22 -1.40 10.29
N ARG A 84 22.84 -1.39 11.48
CA ARG A 84 22.34 -2.15 12.64
C ARG A 84 21.07 -1.52 13.17
N SER A 85 21.06 -0.20 13.33
CA SER A 85 19.87 0.55 13.75
C SER A 85 18.74 0.43 12.72
N PHE A 86 19.07 0.53 11.43
CA PHE A 86 18.10 0.32 10.35
C PHE A 86 17.51 -1.10 10.34
N LEU A 87 18.35 -2.13 10.44
CA LEU A 87 17.91 -3.52 10.44
C LEU A 87 17.08 -3.83 11.69
N HIS A 88 17.46 -3.30 12.85
CA HIS A 88 16.68 -3.44 14.07
C HIS A 88 15.26 -2.91 13.88
N GLU A 89 15.11 -1.68 13.39
CA GLU A 89 13.82 -1.08 13.08
C GLU A 89 13.00 -1.92 12.09
N LEU A 90 13.66 -2.47 11.07
CA LEU A 90 13.02 -3.28 10.06
C LEU A 90 12.61 -4.65 10.60
N GLU A 91 13.40 -5.27 11.48
CA GLU A 91 13.16 -6.60 12.07
C GLU A 91 12.03 -6.59 13.11
N LEU A 92 11.78 -5.46 13.77
CA LEU A 92 10.66 -5.28 14.69
C LEU A 92 9.29 -5.58 14.06
N VAL A 93 9.19 -5.58 12.74
CA VAL A 93 7.96 -5.98 12.02
C VAL A 93 7.68 -7.48 12.10
N PHE A 94 8.71 -8.29 12.34
CA PHE A 94 8.59 -9.76 12.41
C PHE A 94 8.52 -10.26 13.85
N THR A 95 9.32 -9.68 14.74
CA THR A 95 9.41 -10.12 16.13
C THR A 95 10.08 -9.07 17.02
N ILE A 96 9.91 -9.22 18.33
CA ILE A 96 10.63 -8.43 19.32
C ILE A 96 11.93 -9.19 19.64
N PRO A 97 13.12 -8.61 19.39
CA PRO A 97 14.37 -9.27 19.75
C PRO A 97 14.53 -9.36 21.26
N HIS A 98 15.30 -10.34 21.73
CA HIS A 98 15.64 -10.54 23.15
C HIS A 98 14.49 -10.90 24.09
N LEU A 99 13.43 -11.56 23.59
CA LEU A 99 12.32 -12.05 24.42
C LEU A 99 12.75 -13.01 25.54
N GLU A 100 13.91 -13.66 25.41
CA GLU A 100 14.50 -14.47 26.48
C GLU A 100 14.77 -13.68 27.77
N LYS A 101 14.88 -12.34 27.67
CA LYS A 101 15.10 -11.45 28.81
C LYS A 101 13.81 -10.91 29.42
N ASP A 102 12.69 -11.03 28.70
CA ASP A 102 11.39 -10.56 29.15
C ASP A 102 10.27 -11.53 28.72
N PRO A 103 10.11 -12.67 29.41
CA PRO A 103 9.21 -13.74 29.00
C PRO A 103 7.72 -13.40 29.19
N LEU A 104 7.39 -12.27 29.81
CA LEU A 104 6.02 -11.83 30.06
C LEU A 104 5.48 -10.90 28.95
N VAL A 105 6.33 -10.50 28.00
CA VAL A 105 5.91 -9.67 26.86
C VAL A 105 4.99 -10.48 25.95
N ASP A 106 3.77 -9.97 25.78
CA ASP A 106 2.84 -10.48 24.77
C ASP A 106 3.22 -9.94 23.40
N VAL A 107 3.53 -10.85 22.47
CA VAL A 107 3.95 -10.50 21.10
C VAL A 107 2.79 -10.78 20.16
N PRO A 108 2.30 -9.79 19.41
CA PRO A 108 1.25 -10.03 18.44
C PRO A 108 1.76 -11.00 17.36
N ALA A 109 0.91 -11.94 16.94
CA ALA A 109 1.27 -12.95 15.93
C ALA A 109 1.65 -12.34 14.56
N GLU A 110 1.19 -11.12 14.29
CA GLU A 110 1.46 -10.37 13.07
C GLU A 110 1.35 -8.86 13.31
N PRO A 111 1.99 -8.02 12.49
CA PRO A 111 1.87 -6.57 12.55
C PRO A 111 0.56 -6.12 11.87
N SER A 112 -0.57 -6.31 12.55
CA SER A 112 -1.91 -6.00 12.02
C SER A 112 -2.05 -4.57 11.51
N GLU A 113 -1.36 -3.60 12.13
CA GLU A 113 -1.35 -2.19 11.73
C GLU A 113 -0.78 -1.95 10.33
N LEU A 114 0.02 -2.88 9.81
CA LEU A 114 0.63 -2.80 8.48
C LEU A 114 -0.17 -3.56 7.42
N LEU A 115 -1.18 -4.33 7.81
CA LEU A 115 -1.88 -5.26 6.93
C LEU A 115 -3.36 -4.90 6.83
N ASP A 116 -3.79 -4.41 5.66
CA ASP A 116 -5.22 -4.32 5.36
C ASP A 116 -5.74 -5.67 4.84
N LYS A 117 -6.18 -6.52 5.79
CA LYS A 117 -6.84 -7.81 5.50
C LYS A 117 -8.24 -7.64 4.91
N THR A 118 -8.81 -6.45 5.05
CA THR A 118 -10.16 -6.12 4.58
C THR A 118 -10.18 -5.37 3.27
N ARG A 119 -9.02 -5.18 2.61
CA ARG A 119 -8.87 -4.35 1.41
C ARG A 119 -9.81 -4.71 0.27
N TYR A 120 -10.25 -5.97 0.18
CA TYR A 120 -11.17 -6.45 -0.85
C TYR A 120 -12.60 -6.61 -0.34
N LEU A 121 -12.84 -6.45 0.96
CA LEU A 121 -14.16 -6.49 1.57
C LEU A 121 -14.80 -5.10 1.62
N LYS A 122 -14.02 -4.07 1.96
CA LYS A 122 -14.47 -2.68 2.05
C LYS A 122 -13.32 -1.70 1.82
N SER A 123 -13.64 -0.45 1.51
CA SER A 123 -12.65 0.62 1.53
C SER A 123 -12.41 1.08 2.96
N SER A 124 -11.15 1.02 3.40
CA SER A 124 -10.67 1.58 4.67
C SER A 124 -10.38 3.08 4.58
N ARG A 125 -10.34 3.65 3.36
CA ARG A 125 -10.06 5.06 3.14
C ARG A 125 -11.25 5.93 3.53
N ILE A 126 -10.97 7.05 4.19
CA ILE A 126 -11.91 8.13 4.45
C ILE A 126 -11.48 9.34 3.61
N LEU A 127 -12.43 9.98 2.91
CA LEU A 127 -12.13 11.19 2.14
C LEU A 127 -11.81 12.36 3.09
N PRO A 128 -10.85 13.25 2.74
CA PRO A 128 -10.45 14.34 3.62
C PRO A 128 -11.56 15.36 3.91
N ASP A 129 -12.47 15.54 2.96
CA ASP A 129 -13.62 16.43 3.07
C ASP A 129 -14.82 15.65 3.65
N PRO A 130 -15.30 16.00 4.86
CA PRO A 130 -16.43 15.31 5.49
C PRO A 130 -17.74 15.37 4.70
N GLU A 131 -17.96 16.45 3.93
CA GLU A 131 -19.16 16.59 3.10
C GLU A 131 -19.12 15.61 1.93
N GLN A 132 -17.95 15.48 1.29
CA GLN A 132 -17.72 14.48 0.23
C GLN A 132 -17.82 13.06 0.75
N GLU A 133 -17.31 12.79 1.95
CA GLU A 133 -17.41 11.48 2.61
C GLU A 133 -18.88 11.09 2.87
N THR A 134 -19.66 12.02 3.43
CA THR A 134 -21.10 11.80 3.67
C THR A 134 -21.85 11.58 2.37
N TYR A 135 -21.54 12.37 1.34
CA TYR A 135 -22.16 12.25 0.03
C TYR A 135 -21.82 10.92 -0.68
N VAL A 136 -20.55 10.48 -0.64
CA VAL A 136 -20.16 9.20 -1.26
C VAL A 136 -20.78 8.00 -0.54
N MET A 137 -20.98 8.08 0.78
CA MET A 137 -21.70 7.05 1.53
C MET A 137 -23.16 6.94 1.07
N GLY A 138 -23.88 8.07 0.99
CA GLY A 138 -25.26 8.09 0.49
C GLY A 138 -25.38 7.63 -0.98
N LEU A 139 -24.36 7.94 -1.81
CA LEU A 139 -24.26 7.41 -3.17
C LEU A 139 -24.11 5.88 -3.18
N LEU A 140 -23.23 5.32 -2.34
CA LEU A 140 -23.04 3.87 -2.25
C LEU A 140 -24.33 3.15 -1.80
N ASP A 141 -25.06 3.73 -0.85
CA ASP A 141 -26.35 3.19 -0.40
C ASP A 141 -27.38 3.21 -1.54
N ARG A 142 -27.50 4.34 -2.25
CA ARG A 142 -28.38 4.47 -3.43
C ARG A 142 -28.06 3.46 -4.53
N LEU A 143 -26.78 3.27 -4.83
CA LEU A 143 -26.33 2.28 -5.81
C LEU A 143 -26.66 0.87 -5.32
N SER A 144 -26.42 0.58 -4.04
CA SER A 144 -26.69 -0.72 -3.45
C SER A 144 -28.18 -1.10 -3.49
N GLU A 145 -29.08 -0.16 -3.19
CA GLU A 145 -30.53 -0.38 -3.37
C GLU A 145 -30.92 -0.63 -4.83
N THR A 146 -30.27 0.08 -5.75
CA THR A 146 -30.54 -0.07 -7.19
C THR A 146 -30.09 -1.43 -7.69
N THR A 147 -28.92 -1.90 -7.27
CA THR A 147 -28.42 -3.25 -7.55
C THR A 147 -29.37 -4.31 -7.03
N LEU A 148 -29.81 -4.18 -5.77
CA LEU A 148 -30.72 -5.13 -5.13
C LEU A 148 -32.05 -5.26 -5.89
N LYS A 149 -32.65 -4.12 -6.28
CA LYS A 149 -33.90 -4.10 -7.04
C LYS A 149 -33.79 -4.76 -8.42
N ARG A 150 -32.59 -4.80 -9.00
CA ARG A 150 -32.35 -5.29 -10.37
C ARG A 150 -31.67 -6.65 -10.44
N GLY A 151 -31.08 -7.13 -9.34
CA GLY A 151 -30.36 -8.41 -9.29
C GLY A 151 -29.15 -8.45 -10.23
N GLN A 152 -28.45 -7.33 -10.43
CA GLN A 152 -27.33 -7.23 -11.36
C GLN A 152 -26.01 -7.60 -10.65
N PRO A 153 -25.25 -8.61 -11.12
CA PRO A 153 -24.00 -9.01 -10.48
C PRO A 153 -22.88 -8.01 -10.82
N VAL A 154 -22.63 -7.05 -9.92
CA VAL A 154 -21.74 -5.90 -10.20
C VAL A 154 -20.32 -6.35 -10.52
N LYS A 155 -19.80 -7.31 -9.75
CA LYS A 155 -18.42 -7.82 -9.91
C LYS A 155 -18.17 -8.40 -11.31
N ALA A 156 -19.15 -9.10 -11.89
CA ALA A 156 -18.99 -9.80 -13.17
C ALA A 156 -18.71 -8.83 -14.33
N PHE A 157 -19.30 -7.62 -14.31
CA PHE A 157 -19.05 -6.61 -15.33
C PHE A 157 -17.63 -6.04 -15.27
N PHE A 158 -17.02 -6.02 -14.09
CA PHE A 158 -15.63 -5.59 -13.94
C PHE A 158 -14.62 -6.69 -14.27
N ASP A 159 -14.99 -7.97 -14.10
CA ASP A 159 -14.10 -9.08 -14.44
C ASP A 159 -13.76 -9.08 -15.95
N ASP A 160 -14.72 -8.71 -16.82
CA ASP A 160 -14.49 -8.51 -18.27
C ASP A 160 -13.40 -7.45 -18.53
N ALA A 161 -13.54 -6.28 -17.90
CA ALA A 161 -12.57 -5.19 -18.04
C ALA A 161 -11.20 -5.52 -17.43
N ALA A 162 -11.16 -6.30 -16.34
CA ALA A 162 -9.92 -6.71 -15.67
C ALA A 162 -9.15 -7.79 -16.45
N GLN A 163 -9.83 -8.57 -17.29
CA GLN A 163 -9.21 -9.63 -18.10
C GLN A 163 -8.55 -9.12 -19.38
N ASP A 164 -8.87 -7.92 -19.85
CA ASP A 164 -8.30 -7.32 -21.07
C ASP A 164 -6.76 -7.22 -21.03
N ASP A 165 -6.08 -7.95 -21.93
CA ASP A 165 -4.63 -7.96 -22.09
C ASP A 165 -4.04 -6.65 -22.64
N HIS A 166 -4.87 -5.79 -23.24
CA HIS A 166 -4.42 -4.49 -23.76
C HIS A 166 -4.35 -3.40 -22.69
N SER A 167 -4.78 -3.71 -21.46
CA SER A 167 -4.84 -2.77 -20.35
C SER A 167 -3.85 -3.13 -19.25
N ALA A 168 -3.38 -2.14 -18.50
CA ALA A 168 -2.52 -2.38 -17.36
C ALA A 168 -3.26 -3.22 -16.30
N LYS A 169 -2.63 -4.29 -15.79
CA LYS A 169 -3.27 -5.25 -14.90
C LYS A 169 -2.80 -5.12 -13.46
N LEU A 170 -3.76 -5.16 -12.54
CA LEU A 170 -3.53 -5.30 -11.11
C LEU A 170 -4.69 -6.08 -10.51
N PHE A 171 -4.39 -7.17 -9.80
CA PHE A 171 -5.45 -8.04 -9.25
C PHE A 171 -6.44 -7.27 -8.36
N GLY A 172 -7.73 -7.47 -8.64
CA GLY A 172 -8.83 -6.80 -7.96
C GLY A 172 -8.96 -5.30 -8.27
N HIS A 173 -8.27 -4.81 -9.29
CA HIS A 173 -8.33 -3.42 -9.72
C HIS A 173 -8.55 -3.31 -11.22
N VAL A 174 -9.19 -2.21 -11.63
CA VAL A 174 -9.32 -1.77 -13.02
C VAL A 174 -8.80 -0.34 -13.14
N THR A 175 -8.48 0.11 -14.34
CA THR A 175 -8.08 1.51 -14.56
C THR A 175 -9.27 2.47 -14.38
N VAL A 176 -9.01 3.74 -14.06
CA VAL A 176 -10.07 4.77 -13.92
C VAL A 176 -11.00 4.85 -15.15
N PRO A 177 -10.50 4.84 -16.41
CA PRO A 177 -11.38 4.85 -17.59
C PRO A 177 -12.27 3.61 -17.69
N GLN A 178 -11.73 2.42 -17.44
CA GLN A 178 -12.49 1.18 -17.41
C GLN A 178 -13.56 1.20 -16.31
N PHE A 179 -13.21 1.73 -15.13
CA PHE A 179 -14.16 1.88 -14.02
C PHE A 179 -15.34 2.77 -14.43
N ARG A 180 -15.06 3.95 -15.00
CA ARG A 180 -16.08 4.87 -15.51
C ARG A 180 -16.94 4.22 -16.61
N GLN A 181 -16.32 3.50 -17.54
CA GLN A 181 -17.04 2.82 -18.61
C GLN A 181 -18.01 1.79 -18.06
N VAL A 182 -17.59 0.94 -17.11
CA VAL A 182 -18.47 -0.07 -16.51
C VAL A 182 -19.66 0.61 -15.81
N LEU A 183 -19.42 1.64 -15.00
CA LEU A 183 -20.47 2.37 -14.28
C LEU A 183 -21.50 3.05 -15.20
N THR A 184 -21.10 3.49 -16.39
CA THR A 184 -21.95 4.31 -17.27
C THR A 184 -22.57 3.56 -18.43
N THR A 185 -21.95 2.45 -18.87
CA THR A 185 -22.36 1.74 -20.10
C THR A 185 -22.78 0.30 -19.88
N LYS A 186 -22.26 -0.36 -18.85
CA LYS A 186 -22.54 -1.78 -18.55
C LYS A 186 -23.57 -1.92 -17.44
N LEU A 187 -23.58 -0.98 -16.52
CA LEU A 187 -24.55 -0.87 -15.44
C LEU A 187 -25.57 0.18 -15.83
N ASP A 188 -26.85 -0.15 -15.71
CA ASP A 188 -27.98 0.73 -16.06
C ASP A 188 -28.21 1.82 -14.99
N TRP A 189 -27.15 2.33 -14.39
CA TRP A 189 -27.20 3.32 -13.32
C TRP A 189 -27.13 4.73 -13.88
N VAL A 190 -27.76 5.67 -13.16
CA VAL A 190 -27.59 7.10 -13.42
C VAL A 190 -26.57 7.61 -12.41
N VAL A 191 -25.34 7.82 -12.89
CA VAL A 191 -24.19 8.32 -12.13
C VAL A 191 -23.56 9.47 -12.91
N SER A 192 -23.44 10.63 -12.29
CA SER A 192 -22.78 11.80 -12.84
C SER A 192 -21.26 11.68 -12.80
N ASP A 193 -20.55 12.47 -13.61
CA ASP A 193 -19.08 12.47 -13.60
C ASP A 193 -18.49 12.88 -12.24
N ALA A 194 -19.16 13.75 -11.50
CA ALA A 194 -18.75 14.14 -10.15
C ALA A 194 -18.86 12.97 -9.16
N GLU A 195 -19.95 12.19 -9.23
CA GLU A 195 -20.14 10.99 -8.43
C GLU A 195 -19.10 9.91 -8.78
N VAL A 196 -18.79 9.71 -10.07
CA VAL A 196 -17.72 8.80 -10.50
C VAL A 196 -16.38 9.23 -9.91
N ALA A 197 -16.06 10.52 -9.94
CA ALA A 197 -14.80 11.03 -9.38
C ALA A 197 -14.69 10.75 -7.86
N LEU A 198 -15.80 10.86 -7.11
CA LEU A 198 -15.83 10.52 -5.68
C LEU A 198 -15.65 9.03 -5.42
N LEU A 199 -16.31 8.17 -6.21
CA LEU A 199 -16.12 6.71 -6.13
C LEU A 199 -14.66 6.34 -6.44
N VAL A 200 -14.06 6.94 -7.48
CA VAL A 200 -12.65 6.76 -7.80
C VAL A 200 -11.77 7.20 -6.62
N ALA A 201 -12.01 8.37 -6.02
CA ALA A 201 -11.24 8.84 -4.88
C ALA A 201 -11.34 7.88 -3.67
N LYS A 202 -12.54 7.34 -3.41
CA LYS A 202 -12.84 6.42 -2.31
C LYS A 202 -12.18 5.05 -2.49
N PHE A 203 -12.11 4.53 -3.71
CA PHE A 203 -11.63 3.17 -4.01
C PHE A 203 -10.29 3.11 -4.77
N ARG A 204 -9.62 4.24 -5.06
CA ARG A 204 -8.31 4.23 -5.74
C ARG A 204 -7.23 3.51 -4.92
N HIS A 205 -6.30 2.84 -5.57
CA HIS A 205 -5.14 2.24 -4.92
C HIS A 205 -4.26 3.32 -4.26
N GLU A 206 -3.59 2.99 -3.15
CA GLU A 206 -2.73 3.92 -2.42
C GLU A 206 -1.45 4.26 -3.21
N ASP A 207 -0.74 3.22 -3.65
CA ASP A 207 0.53 3.38 -4.37
C ASP A 207 0.38 3.68 -5.87
N LYS A 208 -0.81 3.42 -6.45
CA LYS A 208 -1.03 3.44 -7.90
C LYS A 208 -2.35 4.14 -8.23
N PRO A 209 -2.40 5.48 -8.21
CA PRO A 209 -3.65 6.25 -8.25
C PRO A 209 -4.49 6.04 -9.51
N GLU A 210 -3.91 5.47 -10.57
CA GLU A 210 -4.59 5.09 -11.82
C GLU A 210 -5.49 3.85 -11.70
N PHE A 211 -5.37 3.08 -10.62
CA PHE A 211 -6.14 1.86 -10.37
C PHE A 211 -7.24 2.07 -9.33
N VAL A 212 -8.40 1.46 -9.56
CA VAL A 212 -9.58 1.48 -8.68
C VAL A 212 -9.91 0.07 -8.24
N ASN A 213 -10.07 -0.15 -6.94
CA ASN A 213 -10.39 -1.44 -6.34
C ASN A 213 -11.86 -1.81 -6.56
N TYR A 214 -12.13 -2.47 -7.69
CA TYR A 214 -13.49 -2.84 -8.07
C TYR A 214 -14.07 -3.96 -7.20
N ILE A 215 -13.23 -4.82 -6.59
CA ILE A 215 -13.72 -5.91 -5.73
C ILE A 215 -14.32 -5.31 -4.46
N ALA A 216 -13.58 -4.42 -3.78
CA ALA A 216 -14.10 -3.73 -2.60
C ALA A 216 -15.33 -2.90 -2.92
N PHE A 217 -15.33 -2.20 -4.07
CA PHE A 217 -16.51 -1.49 -4.55
C PHE A 217 -17.71 -2.44 -4.71
N SER A 218 -17.51 -3.54 -5.43
CA SER A 218 -18.57 -4.55 -5.68
C SER A 218 -19.09 -5.14 -4.38
N CYS A 219 -18.23 -5.55 -3.45
CA CYS A 219 -18.66 -6.04 -2.14
C CYS A 219 -19.43 -5.00 -1.31
N THR A 220 -19.15 -3.70 -1.52
CA THR A 220 -19.85 -2.61 -0.82
C THR A 220 -21.26 -2.40 -1.38
N VAL A 221 -21.42 -2.42 -2.71
CA VAL A 221 -22.71 -2.15 -3.36
C VAL A 221 -23.56 -3.40 -3.55
N ASP A 222 -22.94 -4.56 -3.64
CA ASP A 222 -23.54 -5.87 -3.95
C ASP A 222 -22.95 -6.94 -2.99
N PRO A 223 -23.29 -6.89 -1.69
CA PRO A 223 -22.74 -7.82 -0.72
C PRO A 223 -23.26 -9.24 -0.96
N PRO A 224 -22.40 -10.28 -0.83
CA PRO A 224 -22.75 -11.66 -1.20
C PRO A 224 -23.81 -12.32 -0.31
N ASP A 225 -23.99 -11.84 0.93
CA ASP A 225 -24.85 -12.44 1.96
C ASP A 225 -26.12 -11.60 2.28
N ARG A 226 -26.71 -10.92 1.28
CA ARG A 226 -27.88 -10.06 1.50
C ARG A 226 -29.23 -10.76 1.36
#